data_AF-A0A3N7JPZ9-F1
#
_entry.id   AF-A0A3N7JPZ9-F1
#
_cell.length_a   1.000
_cell.length_b   1.000
_cell.length_c   1.000
_cell.angle_alpha   90.00
_cell.angle_beta   90.00
_cell.angle_gamma   90.00
#
_symmetry.space_group_name_H-M   'P 1'
#
loop_
_entity.id
_entity.type
_entity.pdbx_description
1 polymer ?
#
loop_
_entity_poly.entity_id
_entity_poly.type
_entity_poly.pdbx_seq_one_letter_code
_entity_poly.pdbx_strand_id
1 'polypeptide(L)'
;MRSPKGSATMLDGLKDAACKAGGERALHESSTATQEALRQLGAFYLGIQSTSAQGDPVACFHLDNGARLERLNTLADLSAKGVKQSLGLMVNYLYDLGKVESHHEKFVHGEVAQSRAIASLI
;
A
#
# COMPACT_ATOMS: atom_id res chain seq x y z
N MET A 1 4.06 -13.63 -29.96
CA MET A 1 5.01 -13.99 -28.89
C MET A 1 4.39 -13.61 -27.55
N ARG A 2 4.06 -14.58 -26.70
CA ARG A 2 3.57 -14.31 -25.33
C ARG A 2 4.80 -14.19 -24.43
N SER A 3 5.01 -13.04 -23.82
CA SER A 3 6.02 -12.85 -22.77
C SER A 3 5.70 -13.78 -21.58
N PRO A 4 6.70 -14.41 -20.95
CA PRO A 4 6.48 -15.30 -19.83
C PRO A 4 6.03 -14.48 -18.60
N LYS A 5 5.00 -14.98 -17.92
CA LYS A 5 4.48 -14.41 -16.67
C LYS A 5 5.43 -14.70 -15.50
N GLY A 6 5.72 -13.65 -14.73
CA GLY A 6 5.94 -13.70 -13.29
C GLY A 6 7.21 -14.40 -12.80
N SER A 7 8.32 -13.68 -12.72
CA SER A 7 9.40 -14.05 -11.79
C SER A 7 8.88 -13.83 -10.37
N ALA A 8 8.77 -14.91 -9.59
CA ALA A 8 8.44 -14.83 -8.17
C ALA A 8 9.44 -13.88 -7.48
N THR A 9 8.93 -12.79 -6.95
CA THR A 9 9.73 -11.77 -6.27
C THR A 9 10.04 -12.24 -4.84
N MET A 10 11.11 -11.71 -4.23
CA MET A 10 11.46 -12.00 -2.82
C MET A 10 10.29 -11.75 -1.85
N LEU A 11 9.37 -10.85 -2.22
CA LEU A 11 8.12 -10.57 -1.51
C LEU A 11 7.10 -11.71 -1.59
N ASP A 12 7.08 -12.48 -2.68
CA ASP A 12 6.16 -13.61 -2.86
C ASP A 12 6.50 -14.77 -1.92
N GLY A 13 7.80 -15.01 -1.68
CA GLY A 13 8.24 -15.98 -0.67
C GLY A 13 7.88 -15.57 0.76
N LEU A 14 7.95 -14.27 1.08
CA LEU A 14 7.54 -13.73 2.38
C LEU A 14 6.01 -13.88 2.59
N LYS A 15 5.23 -13.63 1.53
CA LYS A 15 3.76 -13.77 1.52
C LYS A 15 3.32 -15.22 1.69
N ASP A 16 3.97 -16.16 0.99
CA ASP A 16 3.63 -17.58 1.06
C ASP A 16 3.94 -18.21 2.42
N ALA A 17 5.02 -17.78 3.07
CA ALA A 17 5.36 -18.21 4.44
C ALA A 17 4.35 -17.67 5.48
N ALA A 18 3.95 -16.40 5.36
CA ALA A 18 2.96 -15.78 6.25
C ALA A 18 1.57 -16.43 6.11
N CYS A 19 1.14 -16.79 4.90
CA CYS A 19 -0.15 -17.45 4.68
C CYS A 19 -0.20 -18.89 5.22
N LYS A 20 0.89 -19.67 5.09
CA LYS A 20 0.92 -21.09 5.52
C LYS A 20 1.04 -21.27 7.04
N ALA A 21 1.54 -20.27 7.76
CA ALA A 21 1.74 -20.31 9.21
C ALA A 21 0.50 -19.91 10.03
N GLY A 22 -0.67 -19.68 9.41
CA GLY A 22 -1.82 -19.09 10.09
C GLY A 22 -1.58 -17.61 10.38
N GLY A 23 -1.39 -16.83 9.30
CA GLY A 23 -0.85 -15.47 9.29
C GLY A 23 -1.44 -14.47 10.29
N GLU A 24 -2.66 -14.70 10.79
CA GLU A 24 -3.24 -13.95 11.92
C GLU A 24 -2.33 -13.96 13.15
N ARG A 25 -1.78 -15.11 13.54
CA ARG A 25 -1.00 -15.26 14.77
C ARG A 25 0.41 -14.69 14.64
N ALA A 26 1.07 -14.95 13.52
CA ALA A 26 2.43 -14.47 13.25
C ALA A 26 2.50 -12.94 13.05
N LEU A 27 1.47 -12.32 12.45
CA LEU A 27 1.41 -10.87 12.32
C LEU A 27 1.06 -10.20 13.65
N HIS A 28 0.21 -10.82 14.48
CA HIS A 28 -0.12 -10.29 15.80
C HIS A 28 1.08 -10.38 16.78
N GLU A 29 1.95 -11.37 16.60
CA GLU A 29 3.20 -11.53 17.34
C GLU A 29 4.37 -10.74 16.70
N SER A 30 4.13 -10.04 15.59
CA SER A 30 5.18 -9.27 14.91
C SER A 30 5.65 -8.10 15.78
N SER A 31 6.97 -7.92 15.81
CA SER A 31 7.62 -6.84 16.56
C SER A 31 7.13 -5.47 16.08
N THR A 32 7.08 -4.49 16.98
CA THR A 32 6.78 -3.08 16.65
C THR A 32 7.67 -2.57 15.51
N ALA A 33 8.95 -2.95 15.51
CA ALA A 33 9.89 -2.62 14.44
C ALA A 33 9.46 -3.17 13.06
N THR A 34 8.88 -4.36 13.01
CA THR A 34 8.37 -4.96 11.77
C THR A 34 7.14 -4.20 11.27
N GLN A 35 6.23 -3.79 12.16
CA GLN A 35 5.06 -3.02 11.80
C GLN A 35 5.44 -1.61 11.31
N GLU A 36 6.43 -0.97 11.93
CA GLU A 36 6.96 0.31 11.49
C GLU A 36 7.63 0.21 10.13
N ALA A 37 8.49 -0.79 9.91
CA ALA A 37 9.10 -1.04 8.61
C ALA A 37 8.05 -1.30 7.52
N LEU A 38 6.99 -2.07 7.83
CA LEU A 38 5.88 -2.30 6.90
C LEU A 38 5.13 -1.00 6.57
N ARG A 39 4.94 -0.11 7.54
CA ARG A 39 4.33 1.21 7.30
C ARG A 39 5.21 2.10 6.44
N GLN A 40 6.53 2.12 6.65
CA GLN A 40 7.46 2.88 5.82
C GLN A 40 7.49 2.36 4.38
N LEU A 41 7.59 1.03 4.20
CA LEU A 41 7.53 0.41 2.88
C LEU A 41 6.19 0.69 2.19
N GLY A 42 5.07 0.60 2.93
CA GLY A 42 3.75 0.95 2.42
C GLY A 42 3.65 2.42 2.01
N ALA A 43 4.22 3.34 2.79
CA ALA A 43 4.23 4.77 2.49
C ALA A 43 5.06 5.06 1.23
N PHE A 44 6.24 4.45 1.10
CA PHE A 44 7.06 4.57 -0.10
C PHE A 44 6.34 4.01 -1.34
N TYR A 45 5.81 2.79 -1.23
CA TYR A 45 5.13 2.14 -2.35
C TYR A 45 3.89 2.93 -2.80
N LEU A 46 3.04 3.37 -1.87
CA LEU A 46 1.79 4.04 -2.21
C LEU A 46 1.96 5.54 -2.46
N GLY A 47 2.93 6.19 -1.83
CA GLY A 47 3.19 7.62 -1.97
C GLY A 47 4.11 7.99 -3.12
N ILE A 48 4.96 7.06 -3.58
CA ILE A 48 5.95 7.33 -4.63
C ILE A 48 5.73 6.40 -5.84
N GLN A 49 5.59 5.09 -5.64
CA GLN A 49 5.48 4.15 -6.77
C GLN A 49 4.13 4.20 -7.48
N SER A 50 3.06 4.72 -6.84
CA SER A 50 1.71 4.79 -7.40
C SER A 50 1.60 5.56 -8.72
N THR A 51 2.48 6.52 -8.98
CA THR A 51 2.45 7.31 -10.23
C THR A 51 3.17 6.60 -11.39
N SER A 52 3.75 5.42 -11.14
CA SER A 52 4.40 4.59 -12.14
C SER A 52 3.46 3.55 -12.76
N ALA A 53 3.88 2.94 -13.87
CA ALA A 53 3.18 1.81 -14.48
C ALA A 53 3.09 0.54 -13.59
N GLN A 54 3.84 0.50 -12.49
CA GLN A 54 3.88 -0.61 -11.52
C GLN A 54 3.17 -0.25 -10.20
N GLY A 55 2.44 0.87 -10.18
CA GLY A 55 1.64 1.29 -9.03
C GLY A 55 0.53 0.29 -8.70
N ASP A 56 0.06 0.33 -7.46
CA ASP A 56 -1.08 -0.47 -7.03
C ASP A 56 -2.36 0.00 -7.77
N PRO A 57 -3.12 -0.89 -8.43
CA PRO A 57 -4.29 -0.49 -9.21
C PRO A 57 -5.39 0.21 -8.39
N VAL A 58 -5.55 -0.16 -7.11
CA VAL A 58 -6.56 0.43 -6.23
C VAL A 58 -6.09 1.82 -5.78
N ALA A 59 -4.81 1.98 -5.48
CA ALA A 59 -4.21 3.27 -5.20
C ALA A 59 -4.34 4.22 -6.39
N CYS A 60 -3.94 3.77 -7.59
CA CYS A 60 -4.08 4.56 -8.81
C CYS A 60 -5.53 5.01 -9.01
N PHE A 61 -6.51 4.12 -8.85
CA PHE A 61 -7.92 4.47 -8.96
C PHE A 61 -8.36 5.58 -8.00
N HIS A 62 -7.97 5.51 -6.73
CA HIS A 62 -8.37 6.53 -5.76
C HIS A 62 -7.64 7.86 -5.96
N LEU A 63 -6.34 7.81 -6.21
CA LEU A 63 -5.50 9.00 -6.38
C LEU A 63 -5.81 9.73 -7.69
N ASP A 64 -6.05 9.00 -8.77
CA ASP A 64 -6.53 9.55 -10.03
C ASP A 64 -7.90 10.20 -9.87
N ASN A 65 -8.77 9.70 -8.99
CA ASN A 65 -10.02 10.37 -8.65
C ASN A 65 -9.87 11.55 -7.65
N GLY A 66 -8.64 11.99 -7.34
CA GLY A 66 -8.37 13.14 -6.49
C GLY A 66 -8.41 12.85 -4.98
N ALA A 67 -8.35 11.59 -4.57
CA ALA A 67 -8.19 11.26 -3.16
C ALA A 67 -6.78 11.58 -2.66
N ARG A 68 -6.68 11.82 -1.36
CA ARG A 68 -5.41 11.91 -0.62
C ARG A 68 -5.10 10.59 0.07
N LEU A 69 -3.84 10.15 0.03
CA LEU A 69 -3.34 9.05 0.86
C LEU A 69 -3.34 9.47 2.33
N GLU A 70 -4.30 8.98 3.11
CA GLU A 70 -4.58 9.53 4.44
C GLU A 70 -3.88 8.76 5.57
N ARG A 71 -4.08 7.44 5.63
CA ARG A 71 -3.56 6.61 6.73
C ARG A 71 -3.25 5.19 6.27
N LEU A 72 -2.17 4.64 6.82
CA LEU A 72 -1.81 3.22 6.72
C LEU A 72 -2.17 2.51 8.02
N ASN A 73 -2.93 1.44 7.88
CA ASN A 73 -3.40 0.62 8.99
C ASN A 73 -2.71 -0.75 8.91
N THR A 74 -1.79 -1.01 9.83
CA THR A 74 -1.24 -2.36 10.02
C THR A 74 -2.26 -3.25 10.72
N LEU A 75 -2.17 -4.57 10.49
CA LEU A 75 -3.04 -5.57 11.12
C LEU A 75 -4.54 -5.31 10.88
N ALA A 76 -4.90 -4.67 9.77
CA ALA A 76 -6.26 -4.24 9.49
C ALA A 76 -7.11 -5.33 8.84
N ASP A 77 -6.51 -6.16 7.98
CA ASP A 77 -7.16 -7.34 7.40
C ASP A 77 -6.27 -8.57 7.59
N LEU A 78 -6.50 -9.28 8.70
CA LEU A 78 -5.76 -10.48 9.03
C LEU A 78 -6.31 -11.75 8.36
N SER A 79 -7.36 -11.64 7.53
CA SER A 79 -7.84 -12.77 6.76
C SER A 79 -6.72 -13.37 5.90
N ALA A 80 -6.80 -14.66 5.58
CA ALA A 80 -5.80 -15.31 4.72
C ALA A 80 -5.58 -14.57 3.39
N LYS A 81 -6.61 -13.90 2.87
CA LYS A 81 -6.53 -13.05 1.68
C LYS A 81 -5.77 -11.75 1.95
N GLY A 82 -6.12 -11.02 3.02
CA GLY A 82 -5.46 -9.76 3.40
C GLY A 82 -3.97 -9.96 3.68
N VAL A 83 -3.62 -11.02 4.40
CA VAL A 83 -2.21 -11.40 4.64
C VAL A 83 -1.49 -11.70 3.33
N LYS A 84 -2.11 -12.46 2.42
CA LYS A 84 -1.51 -12.81 1.13
C LYS A 84 -1.26 -11.58 0.25
N GLN A 85 -2.20 -10.66 0.21
CA GLN A 85 -2.19 -9.53 -0.71
C GLN A 85 -1.27 -8.41 -0.22
N SER A 86 -1.33 -8.06 1.07
CA SER A 86 -0.69 -6.87 1.61
C SER A 86 -0.12 -7.05 3.02
N LEU A 87 0.10 -8.28 3.49
CA LEU A 87 0.53 -8.57 4.87
C LEU A 87 -0.43 -7.96 5.92
N GLY A 88 -1.72 -7.88 5.58
CA GLY A 88 -2.76 -7.26 6.40
C GLY A 88 -2.68 -5.74 6.51
N LEU A 89 -1.86 -5.08 5.69
CA LEU A 89 -1.85 -3.63 5.54
C LEU A 89 -3.10 -3.17 4.75
N MET A 90 -3.81 -2.20 5.30
CA MET A 90 -4.88 -1.49 4.60
C MET A 90 -4.63 0.02 4.59
N VAL A 91 -5.32 0.70 3.69
CA VAL A 91 -5.14 2.12 3.43
C VAL A 91 -6.47 2.86 3.58
N ASN A 92 -6.44 4.04 4.16
CA ASN A 92 -7.54 4.99 4.06
C ASN A 92 -7.19 6.08 3.05
N TYR A 93 -8.10 6.32 2.11
CA TYR A 93 -8.05 7.43 1.16
C TYR A 93 -9.10 8.46 1.58
N LEU A 94 -8.73 9.75 1.60
CA LEU A 94 -9.63 10.83 1.95
C LEU A 94 -9.98 11.65 0.72
N TYR A 95 -11.28 11.82 0.48
CA TYR A 95 -11.80 12.78 -0.49
C TYR A 95 -12.14 14.09 0.21
N ASP A 96 -11.28 15.09 0.04
CA ASP A 96 -11.56 16.47 0.41
C ASP A 96 -12.16 17.17 -0.81
N LEU A 97 -13.48 17.38 -0.82
CA LEU A 97 -14.22 17.87 -1.99
C LEU A 97 -13.66 19.19 -2.54
N GLY A 98 -13.12 20.05 -1.67
CA GLY A 98 -12.51 21.32 -2.08
C GLY A 98 -11.12 21.19 -2.71
N LYS A 99 -10.55 19.98 -2.73
CA LYS A 99 -9.20 19.70 -3.23
C LYS A 99 -9.13 18.59 -4.27
N VAL A 100 -10.24 17.92 -4.58
CA VAL A 100 -10.30 16.79 -5.52
C VAL A 100 -9.59 17.13 -6.84
N GLU A 101 -9.94 18.27 -7.46
CA GLU A 101 -9.33 18.71 -8.72
C GLU A 101 -7.81 18.92 -8.57
N SER A 102 -7.39 19.67 -7.54
CA SER A 102 -5.96 19.92 -7.29
C SER A 102 -5.15 18.65 -6.98
N HIS A 103 -5.76 17.66 -6.32
CA HIS A 103 -5.11 16.39 -6.03
C HIS A 103 -5.03 15.51 -7.28
N HIS A 104 -6.09 15.49 -8.10
CA HIS A 104 -6.07 14.81 -9.40
C HIS A 104 -4.96 15.39 -10.29
N GLU A 105 -4.89 16.72 -10.40
CA GLU A 105 -3.84 17.39 -11.18
C GLU A 105 -2.45 17.01 -10.68
N LYS A 106 -2.21 17.01 -9.37
CA LYS A 106 -0.94 16.53 -8.79
C LYS A 106 -0.61 15.11 -9.24
N PHE A 107 -1.59 14.20 -9.19
CA PHE A 107 -1.37 12.79 -9.54
C PHE A 107 -1.03 12.63 -11.03
N VAL A 108 -1.72 13.34 -11.91
CA VAL A 108 -1.42 13.38 -13.36
C VAL A 108 0.00 13.90 -13.62
N HIS A 109 0.49 14.82 -12.81
CA HIS A 109 1.87 15.34 -12.87
C HIS A 109 2.89 14.50 -12.09
N GLY A 110 2.51 13.33 -11.58
CA GLY A 110 3.42 12.39 -10.93
C GLY A 110 3.64 12.62 -9.43
N GLU A 111 2.79 13.42 -8.77
CA GLU A 111 2.84 13.66 -7.32
C GLU A 111 1.60 13.08 -6.61
N VAL A 112 1.82 12.31 -5.53
CA VAL A 112 0.72 11.81 -4.69
C VAL A 112 0.40 12.81 -3.58
N ALA A 113 -0.84 13.27 -3.52
CA ALA A 113 -1.33 13.99 -2.34
C ALA A 113 -1.36 13.03 -1.14
N GLN A 114 -0.70 13.41 -0.05
CA GLN A 114 -0.58 12.59 1.16
C GLN A 114 -0.77 13.39 2.45
N SER A 115 -1.22 12.73 3.52
CA SER A 115 -1.31 13.35 4.84
C SER A 115 0.07 13.58 5.44
N ARG A 116 0.18 14.50 6.41
CA ARG A 116 1.42 14.75 7.14
C ARG A 116 1.96 13.49 7.84
N ALA A 117 1.07 12.63 8.32
CA ALA A 117 1.44 11.40 9.01
C ALA A 117 2.05 10.35 8.06
N ILE A 118 1.66 10.36 6.78
CA ILE A 118 2.29 9.50 5.77
C ILE A 118 3.59 10.12 5.29
N ALA A 119 3.60 11.42 5.02
CA ALA A 119 4.80 12.14 4.62
C ALA A 119 5.94 12.05 5.65
N SER A 120 5.64 11.88 6.94
CA SER A 120 6.67 11.69 7.97
C SER A 120 7.29 10.28 8.01
N LEU A 121 6.81 9.34 7.20
CA LEU A 121 7.33 7.97 7.13
C LEU A 121 8.40 7.78 6.04
N ILE A 122 8.61 8.79 5.20
CA ILE A 122 9.53 8.84 4.05
C ILE A 122 10.40 10.09 4.16
#